data_AF-A0A9D6K7D5-F1
#
_entry.id   AF-A0A9D6K7D5-F1
#
_cell.length_a   1.000
_cell.length_b   1.000
_cell.length_c   1.000
_cell.angle_alpha   90.00
_cell.angle_beta   90.00
_cell.angle_gamma   90.00
#
_symmetry.space_group_name_H-M   'P 1'
#
loop_
_entity.id
_entity.type
_entity.pdbx_description
1 polymer ?
#
loop_
_entity_poly.entity_id
_entity_poly.type
_entity_poly.pdbx_seq_one_letter_code
_entity_poly.pdbx_strand_id
1 'polypeptide(L)'
;MLQRMSVLQMLLLTQKVLAEVIGTFTMIFVGAGSILLAERFPQTFPVFIIPFAWGLTIVMMIFAVGHVSGAHFNPAVTLSFVVAKRIPASAVFVYWPSQFMGGLLAILFSGMLKKL
;
A
#
# COMPACT_ATOMS: atom_id res chain seq x y z
N MET A 1 -11.69 -32.30 9.05
CA MET A 1 -10.25 -31.97 9.01
C MET A 1 -10.08 -30.43 8.97
N LEU A 2 -10.71 -29.74 9.93
CA LEU A 2 -10.61 -28.28 10.05
C LEU A 2 -9.33 -27.99 10.84
N GLN A 3 -8.24 -27.68 10.12
CA GLN A 3 -6.99 -27.24 10.74
C GLN A 3 -7.26 -25.94 11.50
N ARG A 4 -7.22 -26.01 12.83
CA ARG A 4 -7.11 -24.82 13.67
C ARG A 4 -5.81 -24.12 13.27
N MET A 5 -5.91 -22.94 12.68
CA MET A 5 -4.74 -22.08 12.51
C MET A 5 -4.15 -21.84 13.89
N SER A 6 -2.85 -22.06 14.04
CA SER A 6 -2.19 -21.75 15.31
C SER A 6 -2.24 -20.24 15.55
N VAL A 7 -2.18 -19.82 16.82
CA VAL A 7 -2.17 -18.39 17.19
C VAL A 7 -1.08 -17.62 16.44
N LEU A 8 0.08 -18.24 16.24
CA LEU A 8 1.18 -17.68 15.46
C LEU A 8 0.80 -17.43 14.00
N GLN A 9 0.11 -18.36 13.34
CA GLN A 9 -0.32 -18.18 11.95
C GLN A 9 -1.33 -17.04 11.81
N MET A 10 -2.25 -16.90 12.78
CA MET A 10 -3.18 -15.77 12.80
C MET A 10 -2.45 -14.44 13.00
N LEU A 11 -1.47 -14.38 13.92
CA LEU A 11 -0.67 -13.17 14.14
C LEU A 11 0.12 -12.77 12.88
N LEU A 12 0.79 -13.72 12.24
CA LEU A 12 1.54 -13.46 11.00
C LEU A 12 0.63 -12.98 9.86
N LEU A 13 -0.57 -13.55 9.75
CA LEU A 13 -1.55 -13.13 8.76
C LEU A 13 -2.01 -11.69 9.02
N THR A 14 -2.36 -11.36 10.27
CA THR A 14 -2.75 -10.01 10.67
C THR A 14 -1.65 -8.99 10.40
N GLN A 15 -0.39 -9.33 10.70
CA GLN A 15 0.76 -8.47 10.40
C GLN A 15 0.89 -8.18 8.90
N LYS A 16 0.72 -9.20 8.04
CA LYS A 16 0.73 -9.03 6.58
C LYS A 16 -0.37 -8.12 6.09
N VAL A 17 -1.59 -8.32 6.58
CA VAL A 17 -2.75 -7.48 6.25
C VAL A 17 -2.48 -6.03 6.64
N LEU A 18 -2.02 -5.78 7.87
CA LEU A 18 -1.72 -4.43 8.34
C LEU A 18 -0.57 -3.79 7.55
N ALA A 19 0.49 -4.54 7.23
CA ALA A 19 1.59 -4.05 6.40
C ALA A 19 1.10 -3.60 5.01
N GLU A 20 0.25 -4.39 4.35
CA GLU A 20 -0.32 -4.04 3.05
C GLU A 20 -1.31 -2.86 3.13
N VAL A 21 -2.17 -2.79 4.16
CA VAL A 21 -3.05 -1.64 4.39
C VAL A 21 -2.24 -0.36 4.58
N ILE A 22 -1.27 -0.37 5.50
CA ILE A 22 -0.46 0.80 5.85
C ILE A 22 0.41 1.24 4.68
N GLY A 23 1.04 0.29 3.99
CA GLY A 23 1.88 0.62 2.83
C GLY A 23 1.07 1.19 1.66
N THR A 24 -0.08 0.58 1.36
CA THR A 24 -0.96 1.11 0.29
C THR A 24 -1.55 2.46 0.68
N PHE A 25 -1.97 2.62 1.95
CA PHE A 25 -2.43 3.91 2.47
C PHE A 25 -1.37 5.00 2.27
N THR A 26 -0.15 4.75 2.77
CA THR A 26 0.95 5.72 2.70
C THR A 26 1.29 6.08 1.26
N MET A 27 1.40 5.08 0.39
CA MET A 27 1.69 5.28 -1.05
C MET A 27 0.65 6.17 -1.72
N ILE A 28 -0.64 5.87 -1.56
CA ILE A 28 -1.72 6.65 -2.17
C ILE A 28 -1.82 8.03 -1.54
N PHE A 29 -1.69 8.14 -0.22
CA PHE A 29 -1.78 9.40 0.51
C PHE A 29 -0.69 10.38 0.08
N VAL A 30 0.57 9.94 0.07
CA VAL A 30 1.71 10.79 -0.33
C VAL A 30 1.66 11.08 -1.83
N GLY A 31 1.36 10.08 -2.66
CA GLY A 31 1.23 10.24 -4.11
C GLY A 31 0.15 11.26 -4.50
N ALA A 32 -1.08 11.07 -4.01
CA ALA A 32 -2.18 12.00 -4.26
C ALA A 32 -1.96 13.37 -3.61
N GLY A 33 -1.35 13.41 -2.42
CA GLY A 33 -0.96 14.65 -1.75
C GLY A 33 0.04 15.47 -2.55
N SER A 34 1.02 14.82 -3.18
CA SER A 34 2.00 15.49 -4.03
C SER A 34 1.36 16.17 -5.26
N ILE A 35 0.34 15.54 -5.86
CA ILE A 35 -0.44 16.11 -6.96
C ILE A 35 -1.20 17.36 -6.47
N LEU A 36 -1.91 17.24 -5.34
CA LEU A 36 -2.64 18.37 -4.74
C LEU A 36 -1.74 19.57 -4.44
N LEU A 37 -0.55 19.33 -3.89
CA LEU A 37 0.41 20.39 -3.58
C LEU A 37 0.96 21.03 -4.85
N ALA A 38 1.28 20.23 -5.88
CA ALA A 38 1.75 20.74 -7.17
C ALA A 38 0.68 21.58 -7.88
N GLU A 39 -0.60 21.21 -7.76
CA GLU A 39 -1.72 21.99 -8.30
C GLU A 39 -1.93 23.31 -7.55
N ARG A 40 -1.87 23.31 -6.21
CA ARG A 40 -2.19 24.49 -5.39
C ARG A 40 -1.05 25.48 -5.26
N PHE A 41 0.19 25.00 -5.31
CA PHE A 41 1.39 25.80 -5.10
C PHE A 41 2.45 25.51 -6.17
N PRO A 42 2.16 25.77 -7.46
CA PRO A 42 3.01 25.34 -8.58
C PRO A 42 4.41 25.96 -8.58
N GLN A 43 4.58 27.13 -7.95
CA GLN A 43 5.89 27.79 -7.82
C GLN A 43 6.78 27.16 -6.74
N THR A 44 6.18 26.45 -5.78
CA THR A 44 6.89 25.79 -4.67
C THR A 44 7.03 24.29 -4.90
N PHE A 45 6.03 23.66 -5.50
CA PHE A 45 5.97 22.22 -5.76
C PHE A 45 5.91 21.97 -7.28
N PRO A 46 7.06 21.90 -7.95
CA PRO A 46 7.12 21.62 -9.38
C PRO A 46 6.68 20.19 -9.70
N VAL A 47 6.09 19.97 -10.87
CA VAL A 47 5.47 18.70 -11.30
C VAL A 47 6.42 17.49 -11.19
N PHE A 48 7.73 17.69 -11.37
CA PHE A 48 8.71 16.59 -11.26
C PHE A 48 8.77 15.97 -9.86
N ILE A 49 8.29 16.65 -8.81
CA ILE A 49 8.28 16.09 -7.45
C ILE A 49 7.30 14.92 -7.30
N ILE A 50 6.27 14.86 -8.15
CA ILE A 50 5.23 13.82 -8.10
C ILE A 50 5.85 12.43 -8.27
N PRO A 51 6.56 12.08 -9.36
CA PRO A 51 7.16 10.75 -9.50
C PRO A 51 8.17 10.43 -8.39
N PHE A 52 8.90 11.42 -7.86
CA PHE A 52 9.78 11.22 -6.71
C PHE A 52 8.99 10.84 -5.44
N ALA A 53 7.87 11.52 -5.17
CA ALA A 53 7.02 11.23 -4.03
C ALA A 53 6.47 9.80 -4.08
N TRP A 54 5.99 9.34 -5.25
CA TRP A 54 5.56 7.96 -5.44
C TRP A 54 6.69 6.96 -5.22
N GLY A 55 7.83 7.14 -5.91
CA GLY A 55 8.95 6.21 -5.85
C GLY A 55 9.58 6.12 -4.45
N LEU A 56 9.84 7.26 -3.81
CA LEU A 56 10.45 7.30 -2.49
C LEU A 56 9.55 6.69 -1.43
N THR A 57 8.23 6.92 -1.52
CA THR A 57 7.28 6.30 -0.58
C THR A 57 7.29 4.78 -0.67
N ILE A 58 7.33 4.23 -1.89
CA ILE A 58 7.43 2.79 -2.10
C ILE A 58 8.73 2.26 -1.49
N VAL A 59 9.88 2.90 -1.77
CA VAL A 59 11.18 2.50 -1.20
C VAL A 59 11.14 2.50 0.33
N MET A 60 10.65 3.58 0.94
CA MET A 60 10.55 3.70 2.39
C MET A 60 9.66 2.62 2.99
N MET A 61 8.50 2.33 2.37
CA MET A 61 7.60 1.28 2.86
C MET A 61 8.16 -0.13 2.65
N ILE A 62 8.91 -0.38 1.58
CA ILE A 62 9.63 -1.65 1.39
C ILE A 62 10.66 -1.85 2.51
N PHE A 63 11.45 -0.82 2.84
CA PHE A 63 12.39 -0.91 3.96
C PHE A 63 11.68 -1.13 5.30
N ALA A 64 10.56 -0.44 5.52
CA ALA A 64 9.82 -0.50 6.78
C ALA A 64 9.11 -1.85 7.00
N VAL A 65 8.38 -2.36 5.99
CA VAL A 65 7.49 -3.53 6.16
C VAL A 65 7.65 -4.62 5.09
N GLY A 66 8.64 -4.50 4.20
CA GLY A 66 8.88 -5.49 3.15
C GLY A 66 9.21 -6.88 3.70
N HIS A 67 9.89 -6.97 4.85
CA HIS A 67 10.14 -8.25 5.51
C HIS A 67 8.89 -8.90 6.14
N VAL A 68 7.78 -8.16 6.26
CA VAL A 68 6.52 -8.63 6.85
C VAL A 68 5.60 -9.22 5.77
N SER A 69 5.25 -8.43 4.74
CA SER A 69 4.33 -8.84 3.68
C SER A 69 4.97 -9.07 2.31
N GLY A 70 6.24 -8.75 2.12
CA GLY A 70 6.81 -8.63 0.78
C GLY A 70 6.50 -7.29 0.09
N ALA A 71 5.75 -6.39 0.76
CA ALA A 71 5.51 -5.01 0.34
C ALA A 71 4.96 -4.89 -1.10
N HIS A 72 3.84 -5.54 -1.39
CA HIS A 72 3.25 -5.45 -2.72
C HIS A 72 2.55 -4.11 -2.94
N PHE A 73 1.72 -3.70 -1.97
CA PHE A 73 0.94 -2.45 -1.94
C PHE A 73 0.08 -2.19 -3.20
N ASN A 74 -0.09 -3.21 -4.02
CA ASN A 74 -0.61 -3.10 -5.37
C ASN A 74 -1.17 -4.46 -5.83
N PRO A 75 -2.44 -4.49 -6.29
CA PRO A 75 -3.07 -5.70 -6.80
C PRO A 75 -2.33 -6.32 -7.99
N ALA A 76 -1.79 -5.50 -8.90
CA ALA A 76 -1.05 -5.96 -10.07
C ALA A 76 0.31 -6.57 -9.70
N VAL A 77 1.01 -6.01 -8.70
CA VAL A 77 2.25 -6.60 -8.16
C VAL A 77 1.95 -7.92 -7.47
N THR A 78 0.84 -8.00 -6.71
CA THR A 78 0.41 -9.27 -6.11
C THR A 78 0.13 -10.32 -7.18
N LEU A 79 -0.57 -9.93 -8.26
CA LEU A 79 -0.86 -10.82 -9.37
C LEU A 79 0.41 -11.27 -10.09
N SER A 80 1.39 -10.39 -10.29
CA SER A 80 2.65 -10.78 -10.94
C SER A 80 3.41 -11.81 -10.11
N PHE A 81 3.39 -11.71 -8.78
CA PHE A 81 3.99 -12.71 -7.88
C PHE A 81 3.24 -14.05 -7.91
N VAL A 82 1.91 -14.03 -8.08
CA VAL A 82 1.11 -15.26 -8.30
C VAL A 82 1.48 -15.92 -9.62
N VAL A 83 1.51 -15.15 -10.72
CA VAL A 83 1.87 -15.64 -12.06
C VAL A 83 3.30 -16.20 -12.08
N ALA A 84 4.21 -15.53 -11.39
CA ALA A 84 5.60 -15.97 -11.22
C ALA A 84 5.76 -17.12 -10.21
N LYS A 85 4.66 -17.65 -9.64
CA LYS A 85 4.64 -18.73 -8.63
C LYS A 85 5.49 -18.43 -7.38
N ARG A 86 5.64 -17.14 -7.03
CA ARG A 86 6.35 -16.68 -5.82
C ARG A 86 5.45 -16.71 -4.59
N ILE A 87 4.13 -16.60 -4.77
CA ILE A 87 3.12 -16.74 -3.73
C ILE A 87 1.97 -17.65 -4.22
N PRO A 88 1.22 -18.33 -3.33
CA PRO A 88 0.05 -19.09 -3.75
C PRO A 88 -1.05 -18.16 -4.28
N ALA A 89 -1.82 -18.62 -5.27
CA ALA A 89 -2.93 -17.84 -5.83
C ALA A 89 -3.98 -17.44 -4.78
N SER A 90 -4.16 -18.26 -3.73
CA SER A 90 -5.05 -17.93 -2.60
C SER A 90 -4.62 -16.70 -1.80
N ALA A 91 -3.36 -16.27 -1.90
CA ALA A 91 -2.88 -15.04 -1.24
C ALA A 91 -3.62 -13.78 -1.74
N VAL A 92 -4.16 -13.81 -2.96
CA VAL A 92 -4.95 -12.71 -3.54
C VAL A 92 -6.12 -12.31 -2.63
N PHE A 93 -6.78 -13.28 -2.00
CA PHE A 93 -7.91 -13.04 -1.09
C PHE A 93 -7.53 -12.30 0.20
N VAL A 94 -6.23 -12.21 0.51
CA VAL A 94 -5.72 -11.46 1.65
C VAL A 94 -5.18 -10.10 1.19
N TYR A 95 -4.34 -10.11 0.15
CA TYR A 95 -3.62 -8.91 -0.30
C TYR A 95 -4.53 -7.88 -0.93
N TRP A 96 -5.41 -8.28 -1.86
CA TRP A 96 -6.25 -7.31 -2.56
C TRP A 96 -7.20 -6.56 -1.63
N PRO A 97 -7.98 -7.21 -0.73
CA PRO A 97 -8.81 -6.47 0.22
C PRO A 97 -8.00 -5.52 1.11
N SER A 98 -6.82 -5.94 1.59
CA SER A 98 -5.94 -5.06 2.37
C SER A 98 -5.47 -3.83 1.59
N GLN A 99 -5.08 -4.01 0.33
CA GLN A 99 -4.61 -2.92 -0.54
C GLN A 99 -5.76 -1.96 -0.89
N PHE A 100 -6.93 -2.49 -1.28
CA PHE A 100 -8.09 -1.67 -1.55
C PHE A 100 -8.55 -0.89 -0.32
N MET A 101 -8.52 -1.51 0.87
CA MET A 101 -8.83 -0.82 2.12
C MET A 101 -7.84 0.29 2.43
N GLY A 102 -6.53 0.05 2.28
CA GLY A 102 -5.51 1.08 2.43
C GLY A 102 -5.70 2.26 1.47
N GLY A 103 -5.94 1.97 0.19
CA GLY A 103 -6.21 3.00 -0.83
C GLY A 103 -7.49 3.80 -0.56
N LEU A 104 -8.57 3.14 -0.13
CA LEU A 104 -9.82 3.80 0.24
C LEU A 104 -9.61 4.76 1.42
N LEU A 105 -8.95 4.29 2.48
CA LEU A 105 -8.65 5.11 3.66
C LEU A 105 -7.80 6.33 3.29
N ALA A 106 -6.83 6.17 2.39
CA ALA A 106 -5.99 7.27 1.93
C ALA A 106 -6.79 8.32 1.18
N ILE A 107 -7.65 7.91 0.24
CA ILE A 107 -8.50 8.84 -0.52
C ILE A 107 -9.47 9.58 0.41
N LEU A 108 -10.10 8.88 1.34
CA LEU A 108 -11.01 9.51 2.31
C LEU A 108 -10.28 10.57 3.14
N PHE A 109 -9.07 10.24 3.62
CA PHE A 109 -8.27 11.15 4.42
C PHE A 109 -7.74 12.34 3.60
N SER A 110 -7.21 12.10 2.40
CA SER A 110 -6.79 13.17 1.47
C SER A 110 -7.97 14.07 1.06
N GLY A 111 -9.18 13.52 0.93
CA GLY A 111 -10.40 14.27 0.65
C GLY A 111 -10.75 15.26 1.75
N MET A 112 -10.40 14.98 3.01
CA MET A 112 -10.54 15.94 4.12
C MET A 112 -9.54 17.10 3.98
N LEU A 113 -8.31 16.82 3.52
CA LEU A 113 -7.28 17.84 3.34
C LEU A 113 -7.58 18.82 2.20
N LYS A 114 -8.31 18.39 1.16
CA LYS A 114 -8.73 19.29 0.07
C LYS A 114 -9.60 20.46 0.54
N LYS A 115 -10.20 20.37 1.73
CA LYS A 115 -11.12 21.38 2.29
C LYS A 115 -10.40 22.44 3.14
N LEU A 116 -9.14 22.22 3.50
CA LEU A 116 -8.25 23.22 4.12
C LEU A 116 -7.68 24.10 3.02
#